data_AF-A0A7S2LDY4-F1
#
_entry.id   AF-A0A7S2LDY4-F1
#
_cell.length_a   1.000
_cell.length_b   1.000
_cell.length_c   1.000
_cell.angle_alpha   90.00
_cell.angle_beta   90.00
_cell.angle_gamma   90.00
#
_symmetry.space_group_name_H-M   'P 1'
#
loop_
_entity.id
_entity.type
_entity.pdbx_description
1 polymer ?
#
loop_
_entity_poly.entity_id
_entity_poly.type
_entity_poly.pdbx_seq_one_letter_code
_entity_poly.pdbx_strand_id
1 'polypeptide(L)'
;LKPWAFPCVQLRDSAIQQRQMSEIRQRRGGLPESAEEETVAKDNAAEEIVDKLRKAFKDTQPVKINGTSNEAKRCKEQLAADPYNIELILDLGTAYAIDGHWEKVCNVLLRGWKRAKEINDPERRTQLLSLLVEASYKCNKFKQALAVMSDIEEPQELEAVKSYELMRCKIYSANGDTHKGLRSLAAAIKDDAFDTAAPKWLHCLHALKRAGAYEESKSKLLEQVTEDVQSARDKLDLLEKLAKARDEYHEAAMGQEASPSSPSSLRYISAGLIAFIVSAMLLLLYHKERTSLARLNIT
;
A
#
# COMPACT_ATOMS: atom_id res chain seq x y z
N LEU A 1 -13.47 6.99 19.29
CA LEU A 1 -12.70 6.63 18.08
C LEU A 1 -11.24 6.83 18.44
N LYS A 2 -10.42 5.77 18.58
CA LYS A 2 -8.99 5.95 18.92
C LYS A 2 -8.31 6.58 17.71
N PRO A 3 -7.83 7.83 17.79
CA PRO A 3 -7.08 8.41 16.69
C PRO A 3 -5.77 7.62 16.60
N TRP A 4 -5.40 7.17 15.40
CA TRP A 4 -4.10 6.56 15.08
C TRP A 4 -3.83 5.14 15.57
N ALA A 5 -4.86 4.39 15.90
CA ALA A 5 -4.76 2.94 15.72
C ALA A 5 -4.96 2.64 14.21
N PHE A 6 -3.87 2.66 13.44
CA PHE A 6 -3.72 1.57 12.48
C PHE A 6 -4.12 0.28 13.22
N PRO A 7 -4.77 -0.72 12.61
CA PRO A 7 -4.75 -2.05 13.18
C PRO A 7 -3.28 -2.48 13.17
N CYS A 8 -2.53 -2.01 14.18
CA CYS A 8 -1.55 -2.78 14.88
C CYS A 8 -2.32 -4.06 15.14
N VAL A 9 -2.04 -5.06 14.30
CA VAL A 9 -2.33 -6.45 14.58
C VAL A 9 -1.89 -6.58 16.02
N GLN A 10 -2.86 -6.58 16.94
CA GLN A 10 -2.64 -6.96 18.31
C GLN A 10 -2.26 -8.42 18.19
N LEU A 11 -0.96 -8.65 17.98
CA LEU A 11 -0.31 -9.91 18.24
C LEU A 11 -0.75 -10.26 19.65
N ARG A 12 -1.61 -11.28 19.73
CA ARG A 12 -2.10 -11.84 20.98
C ARG A 12 -0.92 -12.45 21.71
N ASP A 13 -0.17 -11.62 22.42
CA ASP A 13 0.81 -12.03 23.41
C ASP A 13 0.07 -12.48 24.68
N SER A 14 -0.57 -13.64 24.61
CA SER A 14 -1.09 -14.34 25.79
C SER A 14 -1.60 -15.74 25.43
N ALA A 15 -0.71 -16.72 25.21
CA ALA A 15 -1.06 -18.15 25.38
C ALA A 15 0.07 -19.19 25.15
N ILE A 16 1.24 -18.85 24.60
CA ILE A 16 2.19 -19.90 24.15
C ILE A 16 3.30 -20.23 25.17
N GLN A 17 3.42 -19.48 26.27
CA GLN A 17 4.58 -19.56 27.17
C GLN A 17 4.51 -20.65 28.27
N GLN A 18 3.60 -21.63 28.21
CA GLN A 18 3.45 -22.65 29.26
C GLN A 18 3.55 -24.13 28.81
N ARG A 19 3.98 -24.45 27.59
CA ARG A 19 3.98 -25.86 27.12
C ARG A 19 5.30 -26.49 26.69
N GLN A 20 6.46 -25.90 26.98
CA GLN A 20 7.74 -26.55 26.65
C GLN A 20 8.75 -26.45 27.79
N MET A 21 8.50 -27.15 28.89
CA MET A 21 9.51 -27.46 29.91
C MET A 21 9.29 -28.89 30.44
N SER A 22 9.42 -29.88 29.57
CA SER A 22 9.72 -31.25 30.00
C SER A 22 10.39 -32.00 28.87
N GLU A 23 11.54 -32.60 29.21
CA GLU A 23 12.31 -33.57 28.43
C GLU A 23 13.36 -33.04 27.45
N ILE A 24 14.53 -32.70 28.00
CA ILE A 24 15.80 -32.93 27.30
C ILE A 24 16.76 -33.66 28.25
N ARG A 25 16.87 -34.99 28.06
CA ARG A 25 17.93 -35.84 28.59
C ARG A 25 18.78 -36.36 27.42
N GLN A 26 20.09 -36.09 27.52
CA GLN A 26 21.22 -36.79 26.88
C GLN A 26 21.31 -36.64 25.34
N ARG A 27 22.47 -36.44 24.72
CA ARG A 27 23.76 -37.13 24.88
C ARG A 27 24.94 -36.21 24.52
N ARG A 28 26.06 -36.56 25.14
CA ARG A 28 27.39 -35.96 25.03
C ARG A 28 28.19 -36.75 23.99
N GLY A 29 28.84 -36.08 23.04
CA GLY A 29 30.00 -36.59 22.32
C GLY A 29 29.77 -37.00 20.86
N GLY A 30 30.12 -36.10 19.94
CA GLY A 30 30.35 -36.36 18.52
C GLY A 30 31.01 -35.13 17.89
N LEU A 31 32.21 -35.29 17.34
CA LEU A 31 32.93 -34.22 16.61
C LEU A 31 32.19 -33.87 15.30
N PRO A 32 32.24 -32.61 14.83
CA PRO A 32 31.39 -32.14 13.73
C PRO A 32 32.05 -32.40 12.36
N GLU A 33 31.34 -33.16 11.52
CA GLU A 33 31.60 -33.29 10.08
C GLU A 33 30.33 -32.88 9.29
N SER A 34 29.53 -31.93 9.82
CA SER A 34 28.14 -31.71 9.38
C SER A 34 27.76 -30.22 9.21
N ALA A 35 28.63 -29.39 8.63
CA ALA A 35 28.28 -27.99 8.35
C ALA A 35 27.29 -27.84 7.17
N GLU A 36 27.22 -28.82 6.26
CA GLU A 36 26.35 -28.74 5.07
C GLU A 36 24.91 -29.19 5.34
N GLU A 37 24.67 -30.21 6.18
CA GLU A 37 23.32 -30.69 6.51
C GLU A 37 22.50 -29.68 7.33
N GLU A 38 23.14 -28.83 8.14
CA GLU A 38 22.44 -27.86 9.00
C GLU A 38 21.84 -26.69 8.20
N THR A 39 22.40 -26.39 7.01
CA THR A 39 21.92 -25.28 6.16
C THR A 39 20.63 -25.64 5.44
N VAL A 40 20.52 -26.86 4.90
CA VAL A 40 19.34 -27.34 4.16
C VAL A 40 18.11 -27.47 5.08
N ALA A 41 18.31 -27.85 6.34
CA ALA A 41 17.22 -27.96 7.31
C ALA A 41 16.62 -26.58 7.69
N LYS A 42 17.45 -25.52 7.76
CA LYS A 42 16.99 -24.16 8.09
C LYS A 42 16.18 -23.54 6.96
N ASP A 43 16.52 -23.81 5.71
CA ASP A 43 15.79 -23.29 4.55
C ASP A 43 14.37 -23.87 4.44
N ASN A 44 14.20 -25.18 4.67
CA ASN A 44 12.88 -25.81 4.65
C ASN A 44 11.94 -25.28 5.77
N ALA A 45 12.48 -25.00 6.96
CA ALA A 45 11.71 -24.44 8.06
C ALA A 45 11.25 -23.01 7.78
N ALA A 46 12.09 -22.21 7.13
CA ALA A 46 11.73 -20.85 6.73
C ALA A 46 10.60 -20.84 5.69
N GLU A 47 10.61 -21.76 4.73
CA GLU A 47 9.56 -21.89 3.71
C GLU A 47 8.20 -22.25 4.33
N GLU A 48 8.17 -23.18 5.28
CA GLU A 48 6.94 -23.55 5.98
C GLU A 48 6.34 -22.37 6.78
N ILE A 49 7.18 -21.55 7.41
CA ILE A 49 6.75 -20.34 8.13
C ILE A 49 6.16 -19.31 7.15
N VAL A 50 6.81 -19.10 6.01
CA VAL A 50 6.31 -18.20 4.96
C VAL A 50 4.96 -18.65 4.43
N ASP A 51 4.76 -19.95 4.21
CA ASP A 51 3.49 -20.49 3.73
C ASP A 51 2.37 -20.38 4.76
N LYS A 52 2.66 -20.64 6.04
CA LYS A 52 1.71 -20.40 7.13
C LYS A 52 1.31 -18.93 7.21
N LEU A 53 2.27 -18.02 7.06
CA LEU A 53 2.02 -16.58 7.07
C LEU A 53 1.25 -16.14 5.82
N ARG A 54 1.57 -16.66 4.64
CA ARG A 54 0.81 -16.43 3.41
C ARG A 54 -0.65 -16.86 3.58
N LYS A 55 -0.90 -17.99 4.24
CA LYS A 55 -2.25 -18.45 4.58
C LYS A 55 -2.93 -17.51 5.59
N ALA A 56 -2.22 -17.11 6.64
CA ALA A 56 -2.73 -16.15 7.63
C ALA A 56 -3.09 -14.80 6.98
N PHE A 57 -2.28 -14.29 6.04
CA PHE A 57 -2.57 -13.07 5.28
C PHE A 57 -3.80 -13.19 4.40
N LYS A 58 -4.07 -14.37 3.82
CA LYS A 58 -5.32 -14.61 3.08
C LYS A 58 -6.54 -14.49 4.00
N ASP A 59 -6.43 -14.99 5.23
CA ASP A 59 -7.53 -14.99 6.19
C ASP A 59 -7.72 -13.63 6.89
N THR A 60 -6.69 -12.79 6.97
CA THR A 60 -6.77 -11.45 7.57
C THR A 60 -7.15 -10.34 6.60
N GLN A 61 -7.26 -10.62 5.30
CA GLN A 61 -7.66 -9.57 4.38
C GLN A 61 -9.08 -9.11 4.69
N PRO A 62 -9.32 -7.78 4.79
CA PRO A 62 -10.67 -7.27 4.85
C PRO A 62 -11.37 -7.74 3.58
N VAL A 63 -12.46 -8.49 3.76
CA VAL A 63 -13.31 -8.96 2.66
C VAL A 63 -13.63 -7.74 1.82
N LYS A 64 -13.16 -7.70 0.56
CA LYS A 64 -13.52 -6.62 -0.36
C LYS A 64 -15.04 -6.64 -0.50
N ILE A 65 -15.70 -5.68 0.12
CA ILE A 65 -17.15 -5.55 0.04
C ILE A 65 -17.43 -5.02 -1.36
N ASN A 66 -17.96 -5.87 -2.23
CA ASN A 66 -18.44 -5.46 -3.55
C ASN A 66 -19.65 -4.52 -3.35
N GLY A 67 -19.38 -3.22 -3.24
CA GLY A 67 -20.39 -2.19 -2.98
C GLY A 67 -19.91 -1.14 -1.99
N THR A 68 -20.79 -0.19 -1.70
CA THR A 68 -20.60 0.77 -0.60
C THR A 68 -21.40 0.29 0.60
N SER A 69 -20.82 0.34 1.79
CA SER A 69 -21.53 0.02 3.03
C SER A 69 -22.75 0.92 3.23
N ASN A 70 -23.69 0.47 4.07
CA ASN A 70 -24.87 1.28 4.42
C ASN A 70 -24.49 2.60 5.10
N GLU A 71 -23.39 2.59 5.85
CA GLU A 71 -22.82 3.80 6.46
C GLU A 71 -22.33 4.79 5.40
N ALA A 72 -21.55 4.32 4.41
CA ALA A 72 -21.10 5.17 3.31
C ALA A 72 -22.27 5.74 2.48
N LYS A 73 -23.36 4.97 2.32
CA LYS A 73 -24.60 5.46 1.67
C LYS A 73 -25.26 6.57 2.48
N ARG A 74 -25.43 6.38 3.80
CA ARG A 74 -26.00 7.39 4.71
C ARG A 74 -25.17 8.68 4.70
N CYS A 75 -23.85 8.58 4.83
CA CYS A 75 -22.97 9.75 4.79
C CYS A 75 -23.04 10.47 3.42
N LYS A 76 -23.19 9.71 2.33
CA LYS A 76 -23.36 10.28 0.98
C LYS A 76 -24.67 11.04 0.84
N GLU A 77 -25.77 10.53 1.39
CA GLU A 77 -27.07 11.21 1.40
C GLU A 77 -27.04 12.49 2.24
N GLN A 78 -26.41 12.46 3.41
CA GLN A 78 -26.21 13.64 4.25
C GLN A 78 -25.37 14.71 3.55
N LEU A 79 -24.26 14.32 2.93
CA LEU A 79 -23.43 15.24 2.15
C LEU A 79 -24.15 15.76 0.90
N ALA A 80 -25.13 15.04 0.35
CA ALA A 80 -25.94 15.55 -0.76
C ALA A 80 -26.88 16.70 -0.33
N ALA A 81 -27.34 16.68 0.93
CA ALA A 81 -28.14 17.78 1.49
C ALA A 81 -27.28 19.04 1.77
N ASP A 82 -26.04 18.87 2.21
CA ASP A 82 -25.08 19.97 2.41
C ASP A 82 -23.70 19.62 1.83
N PRO A 83 -23.45 19.91 0.52
CA PRO A 83 -22.22 19.51 -0.17
C PRO A 83 -20.94 20.19 0.34
N TYR A 84 -21.07 21.27 1.10
CA TYR A 84 -19.95 22.08 1.57
C TYR A 84 -19.63 21.87 3.05
N ASN A 85 -20.35 21.02 3.76
CA ASN A 85 -20.04 20.70 5.14
C ASN A 85 -18.75 19.87 5.25
N ILE A 86 -17.71 20.44 5.86
CA ILE A 86 -16.40 19.79 5.92
C ILE A 86 -16.38 18.55 6.82
N GLU A 87 -17.22 18.51 7.87
CA GLU A 87 -17.35 17.34 8.74
C GLU A 87 -17.99 16.17 7.98
N LEU A 88 -19.04 16.42 7.19
CA LEU A 88 -19.67 15.39 6.36
C LEU A 88 -18.73 14.87 5.26
N ILE A 89 -17.83 15.73 4.74
CA ILE A 89 -16.77 15.31 3.79
C ILE A 89 -15.81 14.34 4.49
N LEU A 90 -15.38 14.63 5.72
CA LEU A 90 -14.52 13.77 6.52
C LEU A 90 -15.19 12.43 6.86
N ASP A 91 -16.44 12.47 7.30
CA ASP A 91 -17.21 11.28 7.68
C ASP A 91 -17.41 10.35 6.47
N LEU A 92 -17.79 10.91 5.30
CA LEU A 92 -17.89 10.14 4.06
C LEU A 92 -16.54 9.57 3.61
N GLY A 93 -15.47 10.36 3.70
CA GLY A 93 -14.11 9.90 3.39
C GLY A 93 -13.68 8.74 4.30
N THR A 94 -14.00 8.81 5.59
CA THR A 94 -13.72 7.75 6.57
C THR A 94 -14.51 6.48 6.25
N ALA A 95 -15.80 6.60 5.94
CA ALA A 95 -16.63 5.45 5.54
C ALA A 95 -16.09 4.77 4.27
N TYR A 96 -15.66 5.54 3.26
CA TYR A 96 -15.02 4.96 2.08
C TYR A 96 -13.66 4.32 2.35
N ALA A 97 -12.90 4.81 3.34
CA ALA A 97 -11.64 4.21 3.73
C ALA A 97 -11.84 2.86 4.42
N ILE A 98 -12.85 2.75 5.30
CA ILE A 98 -13.27 1.49 5.92
C ILE A 98 -13.67 0.47 4.85
N ASP A 99 -14.42 0.91 3.83
CA ASP A 99 -14.81 0.08 2.69
C ASP A 99 -13.63 -0.23 1.72
N GLY A 100 -12.45 0.38 1.91
CA GLY A 100 -11.27 0.20 1.06
C GLY A 100 -11.31 0.92 -0.30
N HIS A 101 -12.26 1.85 -0.52
CA HIS A 101 -12.43 2.61 -1.77
C HIS A 101 -11.51 3.84 -1.84
N TRP A 102 -10.19 3.64 -1.81
CA TRP A 102 -9.19 4.72 -1.70
C TRP A 102 -9.30 5.84 -2.74
N GLU A 103 -9.70 5.52 -3.97
CA GLU A 103 -9.90 6.55 -5.01
C GLU A 103 -11.06 7.49 -4.67
N LYS A 104 -12.16 6.95 -4.12
CA LYS A 104 -13.30 7.76 -3.65
C LYS A 104 -12.91 8.58 -2.42
N VAL A 105 -12.13 8.01 -1.49
CA VAL A 105 -11.58 8.73 -0.34
C VAL A 105 -10.80 9.95 -0.82
N CYS A 106 -9.85 9.75 -1.75
CA CYS A 106 -9.03 10.81 -2.31
C CYS A 106 -9.89 11.89 -2.96
N ASN A 107 -10.87 11.52 -3.80
CA ASN A 107 -11.72 12.48 -4.52
C ASN A 107 -12.64 13.30 -3.61
N VAL A 108 -13.17 12.70 -2.53
CA VAL A 108 -14.04 13.38 -1.56
C VAL A 108 -13.21 14.31 -0.69
N LEU A 109 -12.15 13.80 -0.05
CA LEU A 109 -11.33 14.58 0.89
C LEU A 109 -10.55 15.72 0.22
N LEU A 110 -10.22 15.59 -1.07
CA LEU A 110 -9.56 16.67 -1.82
C LEU A 110 -10.41 17.95 -1.87
N ARG A 111 -11.74 17.84 -1.79
CA ARG A 111 -12.66 19.00 -1.72
C ARG A 111 -12.53 19.76 -0.39
N GLY A 112 -12.18 19.05 0.68
CA GLY A 112 -11.98 19.61 2.02
C GLY A 112 -10.57 20.13 2.27
N TRP A 113 -9.56 19.73 1.47
CA TRP A 113 -8.15 20.03 1.77
C TRP A 113 -7.86 21.52 1.95
N LYS A 114 -8.23 22.38 1.01
CA LYS A 114 -7.99 23.84 1.12
C LYS A 114 -8.80 24.51 2.23
N ARG A 115 -9.85 23.83 2.70
CA ARG A 115 -10.76 24.28 3.74
C ARG A 115 -10.47 23.61 5.10
N ALA A 116 -9.43 22.79 5.21
CA ALA A 116 -9.11 22.06 6.44
C ALA A 116 -8.93 22.99 7.66
N LYS A 117 -8.54 24.25 7.44
CA LYS A 117 -8.43 25.29 8.48
C LYS A 117 -9.78 25.75 9.04
N GLU A 118 -10.90 25.46 8.37
CA GLU A 118 -12.25 25.75 8.88
C GLU A 118 -12.66 24.78 10.01
N ILE A 119 -11.98 23.63 10.14
CA ILE A 119 -12.18 22.71 11.26
C ILE A 119 -11.48 23.27 12.49
N ASN A 120 -12.29 23.68 13.47
CA ASN A 120 -11.80 24.23 14.74
C ASN A 120 -11.05 23.17 15.58
N ASP A 121 -11.50 21.91 15.51
CA ASP A 121 -10.87 20.80 16.23
C ASP A 121 -9.56 20.35 15.53
N PRO A 122 -8.38 20.51 16.18
CA PRO A 122 -7.09 20.13 15.60
C PRO A 122 -6.98 18.61 15.34
N GLU A 123 -7.66 17.77 16.13
CA GLU A 123 -7.61 16.32 15.96
C GLU A 123 -8.35 15.91 14.69
N ARG A 124 -9.57 16.42 14.49
CA ARG A 124 -10.35 16.25 13.25
C ARG A 124 -9.62 16.78 12.02
N ARG A 125 -8.97 17.94 12.13
CA ARG A 125 -8.16 18.51 11.05
C ARG A 125 -7.00 17.59 10.68
N THR A 126 -6.28 17.10 11.67
CA THR A 126 -5.18 16.13 11.48
C THR A 126 -5.70 14.83 10.86
N GLN A 127 -6.84 14.33 11.32
CA GLN A 127 -7.48 13.12 10.77
C GLN A 127 -7.80 13.29 9.28
N LEU A 128 -8.39 14.43 8.88
CA LEU A 128 -8.71 14.71 7.48
C LEU A 128 -7.44 14.68 6.60
N LEU A 129 -6.40 15.39 7.03
CA LEU A 129 -5.17 15.52 6.26
C LEU A 129 -4.41 14.18 6.20
N SER A 130 -4.24 13.48 7.33
CA SER A 130 -3.59 12.16 7.38
C SER A 130 -4.31 11.12 6.52
N LEU A 131 -5.64 11.10 6.56
CA LEU A 131 -6.43 10.18 5.73
C LEU A 131 -6.30 10.51 4.24
N LEU A 132 -6.27 11.80 3.89
CA LEU A 132 -6.02 12.24 2.51
C LEU A 132 -4.61 11.88 2.04
N VAL A 133 -3.59 12.00 2.90
CA VAL A 133 -2.22 11.58 2.61
C VAL A 133 -2.17 10.09 2.32
N GLU A 134 -2.77 9.27 3.19
CA GLU A 134 -2.80 7.82 3.00
C GLU A 134 -3.54 7.43 1.71
N ALA A 135 -4.72 8.00 1.47
CA ALA A 135 -5.48 7.76 0.24
C ALA A 135 -4.68 8.17 -1.01
N SER A 136 -4.01 9.32 -0.97
CA SER A 136 -3.16 9.79 -2.06
C SER A 136 -1.97 8.86 -2.31
N TYR A 137 -1.35 8.34 -1.24
CA TYR A 137 -0.28 7.36 -1.33
C TYR A 137 -0.76 6.04 -1.94
N LYS A 138 -1.90 5.51 -1.48
CA LYS A 138 -2.51 4.27 -2.00
C LYS A 138 -2.93 4.39 -3.47
N CYS A 139 -3.31 5.58 -3.91
CA CYS A 139 -3.61 5.89 -5.31
C CYS A 139 -2.38 6.27 -6.15
N ASN A 140 -1.15 6.07 -5.65
CA ASN A 140 0.10 6.43 -6.33
C ASN A 140 0.24 7.93 -6.70
N LYS A 141 -0.51 8.84 -6.04
CA LYS A 141 -0.46 10.30 -6.24
C LYS A 141 0.59 10.93 -5.30
N PHE A 142 1.85 10.51 -5.41
CA PHE A 142 2.90 10.83 -4.43
C PHE A 142 3.20 12.33 -4.26
N LYS A 143 3.12 13.12 -5.35
CA LYS A 143 3.29 14.58 -5.29
C LYS A 143 2.17 15.25 -4.48
N GLN A 144 0.93 14.77 -4.63
CA GLN A 144 -0.21 15.25 -3.85
C GLN A 144 -0.05 14.86 -2.39
N ALA A 145 0.31 13.60 -2.10
CA ALA A 145 0.56 13.14 -0.74
C ALA A 145 1.62 14.00 -0.03
N LEU A 146 2.71 14.35 -0.73
CA LEU A 146 3.77 15.21 -0.19
C LEU A 146 3.28 16.64 0.11
N ALA A 147 2.47 17.21 -0.78
CA ALA A 147 1.91 18.54 -0.56
C ALA A 147 0.97 18.56 0.65
N VAL A 148 0.06 17.58 0.76
CA VAL A 148 -0.86 17.48 1.90
C VAL A 148 -0.10 17.20 3.20
N MET A 149 0.93 16.35 3.16
CA MET A 149 1.78 16.05 4.33
C MET A 149 2.46 17.29 4.89
N SER A 150 2.82 18.25 4.03
CA SER A 150 3.45 19.50 4.46
C SER A 150 2.48 20.46 5.15
N ASP A 151 1.17 20.26 5.01
CA ASP A 151 0.13 21.04 5.68
C ASP A 151 -0.29 20.44 7.03
N ILE A 152 0.21 19.24 7.38
CA ILE A 152 -0.08 18.58 8.66
C ILE A 152 0.78 19.21 9.75
N GLU A 153 0.15 19.54 10.87
CA GLU A 153 0.84 20.00 12.08
C GLU A 153 1.57 18.82 12.74
N GLU A 154 2.84 19.03 13.08
CA GLU A 154 3.66 17.97 13.68
C GLU A 154 3.09 17.60 15.06
N PRO A 155 2.75 16.31 15.30
CA PRO A 155 2.19 15.89 16.58
C PRO A 155 3.24 16.03 17.69
N GLN A 156 2.79 16.20 18.93
CA GLN A 156 3.68 16.32 20.10
C GLN A 156 3.86 14.99 20.84
N GLU A 157 2.90 14.07 20.71
CA GLU A 157 2.96 12.76 21.35
C GLU A 157 3.97 11.85 20.64
N LEU A 158 4.87 11.21 21.40
CA LEU A 158 5.98 10.42 20.87
C LEU A 158 5.54 9.35 19.84
N GLU A 159 4.50 8.59 20.13
CA GLU A 159 4.02 7.54 19.21
C GLU A 159 3.37 8.12 17.94
N ALA A 160 2.71 9.27 18.06
CA ALA A 160 2.17 9.99 16.92
C ALA A 160 3.29 10.58 16.06
N VAL A 161 4.36 11.11 16.67
CA VAL A 161 5.59 11.57 15.97
C VAL A 161 6.21 10.44 15.16
N LYS A 162 6.40 9.26 15.79
CA LYS A 162 6.96 8.11 15.09
C LYS A 162 6.10 7.69 13.90
N SER A 163 4.78 7.63 14.09
CA SER A 163 3.84 7.28 13.01
C SER A 163 3.83 8.32 11.88
N TYR A 164 3.91 9.60 12.23
CA TYR A 164 4.04 10.71 11.29
C TYR A 164 5.33 10.59 10.47
N GLU A 165 6.47 10.33 11.12
CA GLU A 165 7.76 10.15 10.46
C GLU A 165 7.81 8.90 9.55
N LEU A 166 7.15 7.79 9.93
CA LEU A 166 7.00 6.64 9.04
C LEU A 166 6.22 6.99 7.76
N MET A 167 5.16 7.77 7.90
CA MET A 167 4.39 8.24 6.75
C MET A 167 5.23 9.18 5.86
N ARG A 168 6.04 10.08 6.45
CA ARG A 168 7.00 10.91 5.71
C ARG A 168 8.03 10.08 4.96
N CYS A 169 8.60 9.07 5.61
CA CYS A 169 9.57 8.15 4.99
C CYS A 169 9.00 7.53 3.71
N LYS A 170 7.77 7.01 3.77
CA LYS A 170 7.10 6.41 2.61
C LYS A 170 6.89 7.41 1.48
N ILE A 171 6.44 8.62 1.80
CA ILE A 171 6.11 9.65 0.80
C ILE A 171 7.37 10.23 0.16
N TYR A 172 8.40 10.55 0.94
CA TYR A 172 9.67 11.03 0.41
C TYR A 172 10.32 9.97 -0.49
N SER A 173 10.40 8.72 -0.01
CA SER A 173 11.00 7.63 -0.78
C SER A 173 10.20 7.36 -2.07
N ALA A 174 8.87 7.37 -2.02
CA ALA A 174 8.05 7.18 -3.22
C ALA A 174 8.16 8.32 -4.25
N ASN A 175 8.54 9.53 -3.82
CA ASN A 175 8.87 10.66 -4.70
C ASN A 175 10.33 10.67 -5.18
N GLY A 176 11.18 9.74 -4.71
CA GLY A 176 12.61 9.68 -5.05
C GLY A 176 13.53 10.51 -4.16
N ASP A 177 13.02 11.11 -3.07
CA ASP A 177 13.81 11.88 -2.11
C ASP A 177 14.48 10.95 -1.07
N THR A 178 15.47 10.16 -1.50
CA THR A 178 16.13 9.11 -0.71
C THR A 178 16.66 9.60 0.65
N HIS A 179 17.41 10.71 0.67
CA HIS A 179 18.00 11.22 1.92
C HIS A 179 16.96 11.69 2.94
N LYS A 180 15.87 12.35 2.49
CA LYS A 180 14.79 12.77 3.39
C LYS A 180 14.03 11.56 3.91
N GLY A 181 13.77 10.57 3.06
CA GLY A 181 13.14 9.32 3.44
C GLY A 181 13.93 8.59 4.55
N LEU A 182 15.24 8.43 4.36
CA LEU A 182 16.12 7.80 5.34
C LEU A 182 16.25 8.58 6.65
N ARG A 183 16.22 9.92 6.60
CA ARG A 183 16.22 10.76 7.80
C ARG A 183 14.94 10.58 8.61
N SER A 184 13.78 10.57 7.94
CA SER A 184 12.49 10.31 8.58
C SER A 184 12.40 8.89 9.14
N LEU A 185 12.93 7.88 8.43
CA LEU A 185 13.02 6.52 8.96
C LEU A 185 13.84 6.48 10.25
N ALA A 186 15.03 7.08 10.26
CA ALA A 186 15.90 7.10 11.42
C ALA A 186 15.25 7.81 12.62
N ALA A 187 14.49 8.87 12.38
CA ALA A 187 13.71 9.54 13.41
C ALA A 187 12.59 8.65 13.98
N ALA A 188 11.91 7.89 13.11
CA ALA A 188 10.80 7.02 13.50
C ALA A 188 11.21 5.78 14.32
N ILE A 189 12.40 5.25 14.08
CA ILE A 189 12.97 4.09 14.80
C ILE A 189 13.93 4.51 15.92
N LYS A 190 14.07 5.82 16.17
CA LYS A 190 14.95 6.32 17.22
C LYS A 190 14.45 5.79 18.57
N ASP A 191 15.39 5.29 19.36
CA ASP A 191 15.16 4.74 20.70
C ASP A 191 14.23 3.50 20.74
N ASP A 192 13.90 2.91 19.59
CA ASP A 192 13.17 1.63 19.54
C ASP A 192 14.14 0.45 19.63
N ALA A 193 13.70 -0.60 20.33
CA ALA A 193 14.37 -1.89 20.23
C ALA A 193 14.21 -2.47 18.82
N PHE A 194 15.16 -3.32 18.40
CA PHE A 194 15.18 -3.94 17.08
C PHE A 194 13.84 -4.60 16.69
N ASP A 195 13.23 -5.35 17.62
CA ASP A 195 11.96 -6.04 17.35
C ASP A 195 10.77 -5.08 17.11
N THR A 196 10.86 -3.82 17.57
CA THR A 196 9.87 -2.77 17.30
C THR A 196 10.24 -1.94 16.06
N ALA A 197 11.53 -1.71 15.81
CA ALA A 197 12.03 -0.98 14.66
C ALA A 197 11.88 -1.76 13.35
N ALA A 198 12.11 -3.08 13.35
CA ALA A 198 12.08 -3.91 12.15
C ALA A 198 10.70 -3.96 11.46
N PRO A 199 9.55 -4.09 12.17
CA PRO A 199 8.23 -3.96 11.56
C PRO A 199 7.97 -2.57 10.95
N LYS A 200 8.46 -1.51 11.60
CA LYS A 200 8.34 -0.13 11.10
C LYS A 200 9.14 0.08 9.81
N TRP A 201 10.34 -0.48 9.74
CA TRP A 201 11.15 -0.55 8.52
C TRP A 201 10.46 -1.35 7.42
N LEU A 202 9.93 -2.53 7.73
CA LEU A 202 9.18 -3.39 6.81
C LEU A 202 7.97 -2.67 6.19
N HIS A 203 7.32 -1.80 6.96
CA HIS A 203 6.22 -0.97 6.48
C HIS A 203 6.63 0.07 5.43
N CYS A 204 7.89 0.52 5.46
CA CYS A 204 8.47 1.47 4.51
C CYS A 204 9.21 0.78 3.35
N LEU A 205 9.43 -0.53 3.45
CA LEU A 205 10.34 -1.28 2.58
C LEU A 205 10.07 -1.12 1.09
N HIS A 206 8.81 -1.19 0.67
CA HIS A 206 8.44 -1.04 -0.74
C HIS A 206 8.85 0.33 -1.29
N ALA A 207 8.61 1.40 -0.53
CA ALA A 207 8.97 2.75 -0.95
C ALA A 207 10.49 2.96 -0.95
N LEU A 208 11.20 2.38 0.03
CA LEU A 208 12.66 2.45 0.12
C LEU A 208 13.34 1.70 -1.04
N LYS A 209 12.84 0.52 -1.42
CA LYS A 209 13.33 -0.23 -2.59
C LYS A 209 13.15 0.56 -3.88
N ARG A 210 11.98 1.18 -4.05
CA ARG A 210 11.69 2.05 -5.20
C ARG A 210 12.64 3.26 -5.28
N ALA A 211 13.06 3.79 -4.14
CA ALA A 211 14.01 4.90 -4.05
C ALA A 211 15.49 4.49 -4.17
N GLY A 212 15.80 3.19 -4.22
CA GLY A 212 17.18 2.68 -4.15
C GLY A 212 17.83 2.82 -2.77
N ALA A 213 17.06 3.12 -1.72
CA ALA A 213 17.54 3.37 -0.36
C ALA A 213 17.62 2.12 0.53
N TYR A 214 17.52 0.94 -0.08
CA TYR A 214 17.29 -0.32 0.61
C TYR A 214 18.48 -0.71 1.51
N GLU A 215 19.68 -0.83 0.94
CA GLU A 215 20.87 -1.25 1.69
C GLU A 215 21.24 -0.26 2.80
N GLU A 216 21.13 1.04 2.51
CA GLU A 216 21.36 2.09 3.51
C GLU A 216 20.38 2.01 4.68
N SER A 217 19.10 1.76 4.39
CA SER A 217 18.09 1.58 5.44
C SER A 217 18.30 0.32 6.27
N LYS A 218 18.77 -0.77 5.64
CA LYS A 218 19.10 -2.04 6.31
C LYS A 218 20.31 -1.87 7.23
N SER A 219 21.37 -1.20 6.77
CA SER A 219 22.56 -0.88 7.58
C SER A 219 22.17 -0.09 8.83
N LYS A 220 21.40 1.00 8.67
CA LYS A 220 20.95 1.83 9.78
C LYS A 220 20.15 1.09 10.84
N LEU A 221 19.34 0.12 10.43
CA LEU A 221 18.58 -0.71 11.35
C LEU A 221 19.50 -1.68 12.11
N LEU A 222 20.48 -2.27 11.43
CA LEU A 222 21.47 -3.17 12.05
C LEU A 222 22.42 -2.43 13.01
N GLU A 223 22.73 -1.16 12.76
CA GLU A 223 23.51 -0.32 13.66
C GLU A 223 22.86 -0.13 15.04
N GLN A 224 21.53 -0.32 15.16
CA GLN A 224 20.82 -0.26 16.45
C GLN A 224 20.91 -1.55 17.27
N VAL A 225 21.46 -2.64 16.70
CA VAL A 225 21.54 -3.94 17.37
C VAL A 225 22.82 -4.04 18.19
N THR A 226 22.69 -4.22 19.51
CA THR A 226 23.84 -4.25 20.44
C THR A 226 24.38 -5.65 20.74
N GLU A 227 23.53 -6.67 20.76
CA GLU A 227 23.88 -7.98 21.35
C GLU A 227 24.11 -9.10 20.34
N ASP A 228 23.30 -9.19 19.26
CA ASP A 228 23.42 -10.26 18.26
C ASP A 228 23.05 -9.79 16.85
N VAL A 229 24.07 -9.31 16.13
CA VAL A 229 23.92 -8.81 14.76
C VAL A 229 23.55 -9.94 13.78
N GLN A 230 23.99 -11.17 14.01
CA GLN A 230 23.74 -12.27 13.07
C GLN A 230 22.28 -12.73 13.16
N SER A 231 21.77 -12.93 14.38
CA SER A 231 20.34 -13.22 14.58
C SER A 231 19.44 -12.12 14.03
N ALA A 232 19.83 -10.84 14.18
CA ALA A 232 19.10 -9.73 13.59
C ALA A 232 19.09 -9.77 12.05
N ARG A 233 20.20 -10.15 11.41
CA ARG A 233 20.27 -10.34 9.95
C ARG A 233 19.34 -11.46 9.48
N ASP A 234 19.39 -12.61 10.14
CA ASP A 234 18.55 -13.76 9.78
C ASP A 234 17.05 -13.41 9.92
N LYS A 235 16.69 -12.66 10.97
CA LYS A 235 15.33 -12.12 11.15
C LYS A 235 14.95 -11.15 10.02
N LEU A 236 15.83 -10.24 9.63
CA LEU A 236 15.55 -9.30 8.54
C LEU A 236 15.34 -10.01 7.21
N ASP A 237 16.16 -11.01 6.90
CA ASP A 237 16.03 -11.79 5.67
C ASP A 237 14.69 -12.54 5.63
N LEU A 238 14.22 -13.05 6.78
CA LEU A 238 12.88 -13.63 6.90
C LEU A 238 11.78 -12.58 6.68
N LEU A 239 11.89 -11.40 7.30
CA LEU A 239 10.93 -10.31 7.09
C LEU A 239 10.91 -9.84 5.63
N GLU A 240 12.04 -9.82 4.95
CA GLU A 240 12.14 -9.48 3.52
C GLU A 240 11.45 -10.52 2.64
N LYS A 241 11.66 -11.81 2.90
CA LYS A 241 10.96 -12.90 2.20
C LYS A 241 9.44 -12.75 2.37
N LEU A 242 8.98 -12.40 3.58
CA LEU A 242 7.57 -12.12 3.86
C LEU A 242 7.05 -10.90 3.11
N ALA A 243 7.83 -9.82 3.04
CA ALA A 243 7.46 -8.63 2.29
C ALA A 243 7.31 -8.93 0.80
N LYS A 244 8.24 -9.69 0.22
CA LYS A 244 8.17 -10.13 -1.19
C LYS A 244 6.91 -10.96 -1.45
N ALA A 245 6.65 -11.96 -0.60
CA ALA A 245 5.46 -12.80 -0.74
C ALA A 245 4.15 -11.99 -0.63
N ARG A 246 4.11 -10.98 0.25
CA ARG A 246 2.98 -10.05 0.36
C ARG A 246 2.81 -9.19 -0.90
N ASP A 247 3.89 -8.64 -1.42
CA ASP A 247 3.87 -7.77 -2.60
C ASP A 247 3.44 -8.57 -3.85
N GLU A 248 4.00 -9.76 -4.08
CA GLU A 248 3.60 -10.69 -5.14
C GLU A 248 2.10 -11.05 -5.06
N TYR A 249 1.60 -11.30 -3.86
CA TYR A 249 0.19 -11.60 -3.65
C TYR A 249 -0.70 -10.39 -3.99
N HIS A 250 -0.29 -9.18 -3.59
CA HIS A 250 -1.02 -7.96 -3.94
C HIS A 250 -1.02 -7.70 -5.45
N GLU A 251 0.10 -7.92 -6.12
CA GLU A 251 0.21 -7.82 -7.59
C GLU A 251 -0.68 -8.84 -8.28
N ALA A 252 -0.71 -10.10 -7.82
CA ALA A 252 -1.58 -11.13 -8.35
C ALA A 252 -3.08 -10.80 -8.15
N ALA A 253 -3.44 -10.29 -6.97
CA ALA A 253 -4.80 -9.88 -6.65
C ALA A 253 -5.26 -8.67 -7.49
N MET A 254 -4.37 -7.71 -7.76
CA MET A 254 -4.68 -6.58 -8.65
C MET A 254 -4.70 -7.01 -10.13
N GLY A 255 -3.81 -7.93 -10.53
CA GLY A 255 -3.74 -8.45 -11.90
C GLY A 255 -4.98 -9.25 -12.32
N GLN A 256 -5.63 -9.96 -11.38
CA GLN A 256 -6.88 -10.66 -11.65
C GLN A 256 -8.07 -9.70 -11.87
N GLU A 257 -8.10 -8.56 -11.18
CA GLU A 257 -9.13 -7.53 -11.37
C GLU A 257 -8.84 -6.64 -12.59
N ALA A 258 -7.59 -6.56 -13.03
CA ALA A 258 -7.18 -5.87 -14.25
C ALA A 258 -7.45 -6.66 -15.55
N SER A 259 -8.29 -7.70 -15.51
CA SER A 259 -8.85 -8.35 -16.71
C SER A 259 -9.63 -7.31 -17.54
N PRO A 260 -9.40 -7.24 -18.86
CA PRO A 260 -9.32 -5.97 -19.58
C PRO A 260 -10.70 -5.44 -19.99
N SER A 261 -11.26 -4.55 -19.17
CA SER A 261 -12.08 -3.45 -19.67
C SER A 261 -11.37 -2.11 -19.52
N SER A 262 -10.03 -2.13 -19.63
CA SER A 262 -9.25 -0.89 -19.70
C SER A 262 -9.82 -0.01 -20.83
N PRO A 263 -10.16 1.25 -20.55
CA PRO A 263 -10.66 2.17 -21.57
C PRO A 263 -9.63 2.44 -22.68
N SER A 264 -8.35 2.09 -22.49
CA SER A 264 -7.34 2.23 -23.55
C SER A 264 -7.51 1.20 -24.67
N SER A 265 -7.77 -0.08 -24.35
CA SER A 265 -8.05 -1.09 -25.39
C SER A 265 -9.37 -0.79 -26.10
N LEU A 266 -10.36 -0.30 -25.36
CA LEU A 266 -11.64 0.14 -25.91
C LEU A 266 -11.50 1.35 -26.85
N ARG A 267 -10.54 2.26 -26.58
CA ARG A 267 -10.18 3.36 -27.50
C ARG A 267 -9.50 2.87 -28.79
N TYR A 268 -8.65 1.85 -28.72
CA TYR A 268 -8.05 1.27 -29.94
C TYR A 268 -9.07 0.50 -30.77
N ILE A 269 -9.97 -0.25 -30.11
CA ILE A 269 -11.08 -0.94 -30.77
C ILE A 269 -12.02 0.07 -31.42
N SER A 270 -12.40 1.15 -30.72
CA SER A 270 -13.29 2.17 -31.28
C SER A 270 -12.63 2.96 -32.42
N ALA A 271 -11.35 3.31 -32.30
CA ALA A 271 -10.60 3.94 -33.38
C ALA A 271 -10.50 3.02 -34.62
N GLY A 272 -10.26 1.72 -34.42
CA GLY A 272 -10.27 0.74 -35.50
C GLY A 272 -11.62 0.62 -36.18
N LEU A 273 -12.71 0.65 -35.41
CA LEU A 273 -14.08 0.57 -35.93
C LEU A 273 -14.47 1.82 -36.73
N ILE A 274 -14.06 3.02 -36.26
CA ILE A 274 -14.24 4.27 -37.01
C ILE A 274 -13.44 4.24 -38.31
N ALA A 275 -12.18 3.82 -38.28
CA ALA A 275 -11.34 3.70 -39.48
C ALA A 275 -11.95 2.71 -40.50
N PHE A 276 -12.51 1.60 -40.03
CA PHE A 276 -13.20 0.63 -40.87
C PHE A 276 -14.45 1.22 -41.54
N ILE A 277 -15.28 1.95 -40.79
CA ILE A 277 -16.48 2.62 -41.34
C ILE A 277 -16.10 3.64 -42.40
N VAL A 278 -15.09 4.47 -42.15
CA VAL A 278 -14.61 5.47 -43.12
C VAL A 278 -14.07 4.79 -44.39
N SER A 279 -13.30 3.72 -44.24
CA SER A 279 -12.78 2.95 -45.38
C SER A 279 -13.90 2.31 -46.21
N ALA A 280 -14.90 1.71 -45.56
CA ALA A 280 -16.07 1.15 -46.23
C ALA A 280 -16.88 2.22 -46.98
N MET A 281 -17.05 3.40 -46.39
CA MET A 281 -17.72 4.53 -47.03
C MET A 281 -16.97 5.01 -48.29
N LEU A 282 -15.64 5.11 -48.23
CA LEU A 282 -14.80 5.46 -49.38
C LEU A 282 -14.90 4.42 -50.50
N LEU A 283 -14.91 3.13 -50.17
CA LEU A 283 -15.09 2.04 -51.15
C LEU A 283 -16.47 2.10 -51.83
N LEU A 284 -17.53 2.41 -51.08
CA LEU A 284 -18.87 2.59 -51.64
C LEU A 284 -18.95 3.80 -52.57
N LEU A 285 -18.31 4.93 -52.20
CA LEU A 285 -18.24 6.12 -53.06
C LEU A 285 -17.47 5.82 -54.35
N TYR A 286 -16.33 5.15 -54.26
CA TYR A 286 -15.54 4.72 -55.42
C TYR A 286 -16.35 3.81 -56.37
N HIS A 287 -17.14 2.89 -55.83
CA HIS A 287 -17.98 2.02 -56.65
C HIS A 287 -19.12 2.78 -57.36
N LYS A 288 -19.72 3.76 -56.67
CA LYS A 288 -20.74 4.64 -57.27
C LYS A 288 -20.16 5.55 -58.34
N GLU A 289 -18.96 6.07 -58.15
CA GLU A 289 -18.27 6.88 -59.16
C GLU A 289 -17.96 6.05 -60.41
N ARG A 290 -17.41 4.85 -60.24
CA ARG A 290 -17.09 3.95 -61.36
C ARG A 290 -18.32 3.56 -62.18
N THR A 291 -19.46 3.32 -61.53
CA THR A 291 -20.72 3.02 -62.22
C THR A 291 -21.32 4.25 -62.91
N SER A 292 -21.15 5.45 -62.34
CA SER A 292 -21.56 6.72 -62.96
C SER A 292 -20.76 7.02 -64.23
N LEU A 293 -19.42 6.90 -64.16
CA LEU A 293 -18.54 7.11 -65.30
C LEU A 293 -18.78 6.10 -66.42
N ALA A 294 -19.05 4.83 -66.09
CA ALA A 294 -19.39 3.82 -67.09
C ALA A 294 -20.65 4.16 -67.88
N ARG A 295 -21.64 4.85 -67.28
CA ARG A 295 -22.84 5.31 -67.99
C ARG A 295 -22.57 6.47 -68.94
N LEU A 296 -21.54 7.28 -68.68
CA LEU A 296 -21.18 8.43 -69.52
C LEU A 296 -20.39 8.04 -70.78
N ASN A 297 -19.77 6.86 -70.81
CA ASN A 297 -19.00 6.37 -71.96
C ASN A 297 -19.82 5.60 -73.01
N ILE A 298 -21.17 5.67 -72.98
CA ILE A 298 -22.07 5.00 -73.95
C ILE A 298 -22.57 5.98 -75.02
N THR A 299 -21.70 6.89 -75.46
CA THR A 299 -21.93 7.80 -76.61
C THR A 299 -20.75 7.73 -77.54
#